data_AF-F1L134-F1
#
_entry.id   AF-F1L134-F1
#
_cell.length_a   1.000
_cell.length_b   1.000
_cell.length_c   1.000
_cell.angle_alpha   90.00
_cell.angle_beta   90.00
_cell.angle_gamma   90.00
#
_symmetry.space_group_name_H-M   'P 1'
#
loop_
_entity.id
_entity.type
_entity.pdbx_description
1 polymer ?
#
loop_
_entity_poly.entity_id
_entity_poly.type
_entity_poly.pdbx_seq_one_letter_code
_entity_poly.pdbx_strand_id
1 'polypeptide(L)'
;MRYYSTTLNARMGLPVNYELDCRNLVARVIGFSRVPDIPDSITVLPDCLPILLDLMIKCHRGTINLVNPGPVRCSQIIELYRKVVSNHLCETSKPESGVMCSCAHCVLDASELQRLHPSLRTAIEGIKQSVVEVAAAHEGKHIVQHV
;
A
#
# COMPACT_ATOMS: atom_id res chain seq x y z
N MET A 1 15.25 -17.06 8.66
CA MET A 1 13.85 -17.53 8.60
C MET A 1 13.87 -19.05 8.62
N ARG A 2 13.14 -19.72 9.52
CA ARG A 2 13.06 -21.19 9.51
C ARG A 2 12.05 -21.61 8.45
N TYR A 3 12.46 -22.47 7.52
CA TYR A 3 11.62 -22.98 6.45
C TYR A 3 11.05 -24.33 6.85
N TYR A 4 9.72 -24.40 6.92
CA TYR A 4 9.01 -25.66 7.16
C TYR A 4 8.26 -26.06 5.88
N SER A 5 8.22 -27.36 5.58
CA SER A 5 7.53 -27.89 4.40
C SER A 5 6.00 -27.77 4.45
N THR A 6 5.46 -27.39 5.60
CA THR A 6 4.02 -27.21 5.86
C THR A 6 3.61 -25.75 5.97
N THR A 7 4.53 -24.80 5.84
CA THR A 7 4.24 -23.37 6.03
C THR A 7 4.06 -22.62 4.72
N LEU A 8 3.08 -21.72 4.71
CA LEU A 8 2.96 -20.63 3.74
C LEU A 8 3.59 -19.37 4.32
N ASN A 9 4.57 -18.80 3.63
CA ASN A 9 5.24 -17.56 3.98
C ASN A 9 4.81 -16.46 3.00
N ALA A 10 3.82 -15.67 3.40
CA ALA A 10 3.34 -14.54 2.61
C ALA A 10 4.12 -13.27 2.96
N ARG A 11 4.85 -12.73 1.99
CA ARG A 11 5.63 -11.49 2.13
C ARG A 11 4.78 -10.30 1.69
N MET A 12 4.41 -9.45 2.63
CA MET A 12 3.66 -8.22 2.37
C MET A 12 4.58 -7.01 2.43
N GLY A 13 4.27 -5.97 1.67
CA GLY A 13 4.97 -4.69 1.66
C GLY A 13 3.97 -3.55 1.83
N LEU A 14 4.32 -2.55 2.64
CA LEU A 14 3.59 -1.28 2.82
C LEU A 14 2.04 -1.41 2.70
N PRO A 15 1.35 -1.89 3.75
CA PRO A 15 -0.06 -2.22 3.66
C PRO A 15 -0.95 -1.01 3.38
N VAL A 16 -1.93 -1.19 2.49
CA VAL A 16 -2.99 -0.24 2.19
C VAL A 16 -4.35 -0.86 2.53
N ASN A 17 -5.20 -0.11 3.22
CA ASN A 17 -6.61 -0.43 3.44
C ASN A 17 -7.47 0.80 3.09
N TYR A 18 -8.75 0.81 3.47
CA TYR A 18 -9.67 1.92 3.18
C TYR A 18 -9.97 2.80 4.38
N GLU A 19 -9.29 2.57 5.50
CA GLU A 19 -9.52 3.29 6.74
C GLU A 19 -8.49 4.41 6.92
N LEU A 20 -8.93 5.51 7.54
CA LEU A 20 -8.04 6.57 8.01
C LEU A 20 -7.37 6.12 9.32
N ASP A 21 -6.42 5.20 9.21
CA ASP A 21 -5.65 4.62 10.32
C ASP A 21 -4.13 4.78 10.12
N CYS A 22 -3.37 4.82 11.22
CA CYS A 22 -1.92 4.96 11.20
C CYS A 22 -1.19 3.77 10.54
N ARG A 23 -1.86 2.62 10.37
CA ARG A 23 -1.30 1.47 9.64
C ARG A 23 -1.50 1.55 8.13
N ASN A 24 -2.44 2.38 7.66
CA ASN A 24 -2.68 2.57 6.23
C ASN A 24 -1.58 3.46 5.64
N LEU A 25 -0.89 2.96 4.62
CA LEU A 25 0.13 3.73 3.90
C LEU A 25 -0.42 5.07 3.40
N VAL A 26 -1.62 5.12 2.83
CA VAL A 26 -2.20 6.36 2.28
C VAL A 26 -2.35 7.41 3.38
N ALA A 27 -2.92 7.03 4.53
CA ALA A 27 -3.11 7.91 5.68
C ALA A 27 -1.77 8.40 6.28
N ARG A 28 -0.72 7.56 6.27
CA ARG A 28 0.62 7.97 6.70
C ARG A 28 1.25 8.97 5.74
N VAL A 29 1.16 8.70 4.43
CA VAL A 29 1.75 9.52 3.37
C VAL A 29 1.15 10.92 3.37
N ILE A 30 -0.17 11.06 3.54
CA ILE A 30 -0.81 12.39 3.63
C ILE A 30 -0.42 13.16 4.90
N GLY A 31 0.00 12.47 5.96
CA GLY A 31 0.45 13.10 7.21
C GLY A 31 1.89 13.59 7.17
N PHE A 32 2.69 13.18 6.19
CA PHE A 32 4.08 13.61 6.07
C PHE A 32 4.20 14.94 5.32
N SER A 33 5.06 15.83 5.81
CA SER A 33 5.40 17.08 5.11
C SER A 33 6.26 16.83 3.86
N ARG A 34 7.07 15.76 3.88
CA ARG A 34 7.99 15.36 2.81
C ARG A 34 7.98 13.86 2.59
N VAL A 35 8.05 13.43 1.33
CA VAL A 35 8.14 12.00 0.97
C VAL A 35 9.24 11.71 -0.05
N PRO A 36 9.86 10.52 0.01
CA PRO A 36 10.77 10.04 -1.04
C PRO A 36 10.04 9.73 -2.34
N ASP A 37 10.71 9.99 -3.45
CA ASP A 37 10.28 9.57 -4.79
C ASP A 37 10.93 8.24 -5.22
N ILE A 38 10.68 7.18 -4.45
CA ILE A 38 11.27 5.84 -4.69
C ILE A 38 10.12 4.84 -4.93
N PRO A 39 10.20 3.99 -5.99
CA PRO A 39 9.18 2.98 -6.24
C PRO A 39 9.27 1.84 -5.22
N ASP A 40 8.12 1.40 -4.73
CA ASP A 40 8.01 0.32 -3.75
C ASP A 40 6.83 -0.61 -4.07
N SER A 41 6.89 -1.85 -3.60
CA SER A 41 5.79 -2.81 -3.74
C SER A 41 4.78 -2.65 -2.60
N ILE A 42 3.50 -2.65 -2.95
CA ILE A 42 2.40 -2.37 -2.03
C ILE A 42 1.44 -3.55 -1.99
N THR A 43 0.99 -3.88 -0.78
CA THR A 43 -0.06 -4.86 -0.52
C THR A 43 -1.37 -4.13 -0.24
N VAL A 44 -2.32 -4.22 -1.16
CA VAL A 44 -3.69 -3.74 -0.95
C VAL A 44 -4.46 -4.84 -0.22
N LEU A 45 -4.66 -4.65 1.09
CA LEU A 45 -5.19 -5.68 1.98
C LEU A 45 -6.56 -6.22 1.53
N PRO A 46 -7.53 -5.39 1.10
CA PRO A 46 -8.82 -5.88 0.62
C PRO A 46 -8.72 -6.83 -0.59
N ASP A 47 -7.66 -6.73 -1.40
CA ASP A 47 -7.45 -7.59 -2.57
C ASP A 47 -6.66 -8.85 -2.19
N CYS A 48 -5.60 -8.65 -1.39
CA CYS A 48 -4.64 -9.69 -1.07
C CYS A 48 -5.11 -10.66 0.02
N LEU A 49 -5.92 -10.21 0.98
CA LEU A 49 -6.39 -11.08 2.07
C LEU A 49 -7.32 -12.21 1.59
N PRO A 50 -8.30 -11.98 0.68
CA PRO A 50 -9.07 -13.07 0.08
C PRO A 50 -8.19 -14.09 -0.66
N ILE A 51 -7.15 -13.62 -1.36
CA ILE A 51 -6.19 -14.50 -2.05
C ILE A 51 -5.40 -15.32 -1.03
N LEU A 52 -4.91 -14.70 0.04
CA LEU A 52 -4.20 -15.41 1.11
C LEU A 52 -5.07 -16.52 1.71
N LEU A 53 -6.36 -16.24 1.94
CA LEU A 53 -7.31 -17.23 2.45
C LEU A 53 -7.51 -18.40 1.48
N ASP A 54 -7.66 -18.12 0.18
CA ASP A 54 -7.78 -19.15 -0.86
C ASP A 54 -6.52 -20.04 -0.93
N LEU A 55 -5.33 -19.44 -0.85
CA LEU A 55 -4.06 -20.18 -0.79
C LEU A 55 -3.99 -21.09 0.45
N MET A 56 -4.48 -20.62 1.60
CA MET A 56 -4.54 -21.42 2.82
C MET A 56 -5.52 -22.61 2.67
N ILE A 57 -6.70 -22.38 2.11
CA ILE A 57 -7.71 -23.43 1.84
C ILE A 57 -7.13 -24.49 0.89
N LYS A 58 -6.39 -24.07 -0.13
CA LYS A 58 -5.70 -24.96 -1.08
C LYS A 58 -4.44 -25.62 -0.51
N CYS A 59 -4.13 -25.40 0.78
CA CYS A 59 -2.92 -25.88 1.43
C CYS A 59 -1.64 -25.51 0.66
N HIS A 60 -1.62 -24.34 0.01
CA HIS A 60 -0.44 -23.83 -0.69
C HIS A 60 0.68 -23.59 0.32
N ARG A 61 1.91 -23.92 -0.05
CA ARG A 61 3.09 -23.92 0.83
C ARG A 61 4.25 -23.22 0.13
N GLY A 62 5.26 -22.85 0.90
CA GLY A 62 6.43 -22.16 0.38
C GLY A 62 6.31 -20.65 0.59
N THR A 63 7.04 -19.88 -0.22
CA THR A 63 7.10 -18.42 -0.09
C THR A 63 6.41 -17.75 -1.27
N ILE A 64 5.54 -16.79 -0.99
CA ILE A 64 4.86 -15.99 -2.01
C ILE A 64 4.97 -14.51 -1.66
N ASN A 65 5.23 -13.67 -2.67
CA ASN A 65 5.13 -12.23 -2.53
C ASN A 65 3.66 -11.85 -2.65
N LEU A 66 3.06 -11.45 -1.54
CA LEU A 66 1.66 -11.06 -1.46
C LEU A 66 1.55 -9.54 -1.67
N VAL A 67 1.90 -9.09 -2.87
CA VAL A 67 1.88 -7.68 -3.28
C VAL A 67 1.11 -7.53 -4.58
N ASN A 68 0.47 -6.38 -4.78
CA ASN A 68 -0.20 -6.09 -6.04
C ASN A 68 0.83 -5.83 -7.16
N PRO A 69 0.51 -6.19 -8.42
CA PRO A 69 1.38 -5.89 -9.55
C PRO A 69 1.47 -4.38 -9.81
N GLY A 70 2.66 -3.95 -10.23
CA GLY A 70 2.97 -2.55 -10.51
C GLY A 70 3.46 -1.80 -9.27
N PRO A 71 4.78 -1.52 -9.14
CA PRO A 71 5.29 -0.73 -8.02
C PRO A 71 4.81 0.73 -8.10
N VAL A 72 4.65 1.37 -6.95
CA VAL A 72 4.10 2.73 -6.85
C VAL A 72 5.04 3.59 -6.00
N ARG A 73 5.10 4.87 -6.34
CA ARG A 73 5.87 5.89 -5.59
C ARG A 73 4.95 6.66 -4.66
N CYS A 74 5.45 7.06 -3.48
CA CYS A 74 4.70 7.92 -2.57
C CYS A 74 4.29 9.26 -3.20
N SER A 75 5.12 9.81 -4.09
CA SER A 75 4.80 10.99 -4.91
C SER A 75 3.50 10.81 -5.72
N GLN A 76 3.33 9.66 -6.36
CA GLN A 76 2.11 9.32 -7.12
C GLN A 76 0.87 9.24 -6.20
N ILE A 77 1.04 8.74 -4.97
CA ILE A 77 -0.06 8.69 -3.98
C ILE A 77 -0.50 10.12 -3.62
N ILE A 78 0.44 11.04 -3.39
CA ILE A 78 0.14 12.45 -3.10
C ILE A 78 -0.53 13.12 -4.30
N GLU A 79 -0.05 12.87 -5.53
CA GLU A 79 -0.68 13.41 -6.73
C GLU A 79 -2.12 12.93 -6.89
N LEU A 80 -2.38 11.65 -6.61
CA LEU A 80 -3.75 11.11 -6.58
C LEU A 80 -4.59 11.78 -5.49
N TYR A 81 -4.04 11.98 -4.29
CA TYR A 81 -4.74 12.63 -3.20
C TYR A 81 -5.06 14.09 -3.49
N ARG A 82 -4.12 14.84 -4.08
CA ARG A 82 -4.31 16.25 -4.49
C ARG A 82 -5.42 16.44 -5.51
N LYS A 83 -5.66 15.44 -6.38
CA LYS A 83 -6.77 15.48 -7.33
C LYS A 83 -8.14 15.37 -6.65
N VAL A 84 -8.19 14.81 -5.44
CA VAL A 84 -9.41 14.69 -4.64
C VAL A 84 -9.52 15.83 -3.62
N VAL A 85 -8.42 16.19 -2.96
CA VAL A 85 -8.35 17.23 -1.91
C VAL A 85 -7.37 18.33 -2.35
N SER A 86 -7.91 19.43 -2.87
CA SER A 86 -7.15 20.50 -3.54
C SER A 86 -6.16 21.27 -2.66
N ASN A 87 -6.30 21.24 -1.33
CA ASN A 87 -5.51 22.06 -0.40
C ASN A 87 -4.33 21.32 0.27
N HIS A 88 -3.92 20.14 -0.23
CA HIS A 88 -2.87 19.35 0.40
C HIS A 88 -1.44 19.78 -0.02
N LEU A 89 -0.69 20.27 0.97
CA LEU A 89 0.70 20.73 0.82
C LEU A 89 1.68 19.64 1.30
N CYS A 90 2.22 18.86 0.36
CA CYS A 90 3.34 17.95 0.60
C CYS A 90 4.43 18.11 -0.45
N GLU A 91 5.68 18.21 -0.01
CA GLU A 91 6.83 18.38 -0.89
C GLU A 91 7.43 17.01 -1.25
N THR A 92 7.78 16.81 -2.51
CA THR A 92 8.58 15.65 -2.94
C THR A 92 10.05 16.01 -2.79
N SER A 93 10.80 15.24 -2.01
CA SER A 93 12.23 15.44 -1.85
C SER A 93 13.00 14.30 -2.52
N LYS A 94 14.17 14.63 -3.09
CA LYS A 94 15.15 13.61 -3.47
C LYS A 94 15.60 12.87 -2.18
N PRO A 95 16.05 11.62 -2.28
CA PRO A 95 16.60 10.92 -1.12
C PRO A 95 17.94 11.56 -0.76
N GLU A 96 17.91 12.61 0.05
CA GLU A 96 19.08 13.24 0.65
C GLU A 96 19.33 12.60 2.02
N SER A 97 20.60 12.47 2.41
CA SER A 97 21.06 11.76 3.60
C SER A 97 20.23 12.06 4.86
N GLY A 98 19.59 11.04 5.42
CA GLY A 98 18.74 11.14 6.61
C GLY A 98 17.90 9.88 6.87
N VAL A 99 16.91 9.97 7.77
CA VAL A 99 16.01 8.85 8.16
C VAL A 99 15.30 8.20 6.96
N MET A 100 15.02 8.96 5.90
CA MET A 100 14.44 8.44 4.65
C MET A 100 15.31 7.40 3.93
N CYS A 101 16.64 7.47 4.05
CA CYS A 101 17.54 6.44 3.51
C CYS A 101 17.61 5.17 4.38
N SER A 102 17.10 5.20 5.62
CA SER A 102 17.09 4.04 6.51
C SER A 102 15.88 3.13 6.31
N CYS A 103 14.87 3.57 5.56
CA CYS A 103 13.74 2.73 5.17
C CYS A 103 14.14 1.77 4.04
N ALA A 104 13.83 0.49 4.22
CA ALA A 104 14.01 -0.51 3.18
C ALA A 104 12.97 -0.31 2.08
N HIS A 105 13.41 0.14 0.91
CA HIS A 105 12.60 0.21 -0.31
C HIS A 105 12.86 -1.02 -1.17
N CYS A 106 11.81 -1.72 -1.58
CA CYS A 106 11.98 -2.96 -2.33
C CYS A 106 10.84 -3.21 -3.32
N VAL A 107 11.21 -3.44 -4.58
CA VAL A 107 10.26 -3.91 -5.59
C VAL A 107 10.31 -5.44 -5.62
N LEU A 108 9.21 -6.05 -5.21
CA LEU A 108 9.01 -7.50 -5.22
C LEU A 108 8.35 -7.93 -6.53
N ASP A 109 8.77 -9.09 -7.04
CA ASP A 109 8.13 -9.70 -8.18
C ASP A 109 6.75 -10.27 -7.80
N ALA A 110 5.71 -9.83 -8.53
CA ALA A 110 4.33 -10.24 -8.36
C ALA A 110 3.86 -11.28 -9.41
N SER A 111 4.74 -11.72 -10.31
CA SER A 111 4.39 -12.60 -11.44
C SER A 111 3.74 -13.91 -10.99
N GLU A 112 4.25 -14.52 -9.91
CA GLU A 112 3.70 -15.76 -9.37
C GLU A 112 2.28 -15.57 -8.82
N LEU A 113 2.03 -14.48 -8.09
CA LEU A 113 0.71 -14.17 -7.55
C LEU A 113 -0.29 -13.86 -8.67
N GLN A 114 0.14 -13.10 -9.68
CA GLN A 114 -0.66 -12.76 -10.85
C GLN A 114 -1.01 -13.99 -11.70
N ARG A 115 -0.10 -14.96 -11.78
CA ARG A 115 -0.35 -16.26 -12.44
C ARG A 115 -1.42 -17.07 -11.71
N LEU A 116 -1.42 -17.06 -10.38
CA LEU A 116 -2.40 -17.77 -9.56
C LEU A 116 -3.76 -17.05 -9.54
N HIS A 117 -3.76 -15.72 -9.56
CA HIS A 117 -4.95 -14.88 -9.52
C HIS A 117 -4.90 -13.77 -10.59
N PRO A 118 -5.28 -14.07 -11.84
CA PRO A 118 -5.22 -13.10 -12.95
C PRO A 118 -6.16 -11.91 -12.78
N SER A 119 -7.21 -12.04 -11.96
CA SER A 119 -8.15 -10.96 -11.63
C SER A 119 -7.60 -9.96 -10.61
N LEU A 120 -6.40 -10.18 -10.07
CA LEU A 120 -5.76 -9.26 -9.14
C LEU A 120 -5.44 -7.94 -9.86
N ARG A 121 -6.08 -6.87 -9.39
CA ARG A 121 -5.85 -5.51 -9.88
C ARG A 121 -4.48 -4.97 -9.46
N THR A 122 -4.05 -3.93 -10.16
CA THR A 122 -2.77 -3.26 -9.91
C THR A 122 -2.76 -2.48 -8.59
N ALA A 123 -1.57 -2.23 -8.05
CA ALA A 123 -1.44 -1.48 -6.80
C ALA A 123 -2.03 -0.06 -6.92
N ILE A 124 -1.84 0.59 -8.07
CA ILE A 124 -2.32 1.96 -8.30
C ILE A 124 -3.85 2.04 -8.29
N GLU A 125 -4.56 1.01 -8.79
CA GLU A 125 -6.02 0.94 -8.78
C GLU A 125 -6.55 0.79 -7.35
N GLY A 126 -5.94 -0.08 -6.54
CA GLY A 126 -6.31 -0.23 -5.13
C GLY A 126 -6.03 1.03 -4.30
N ILE A 127 -4.93 1.73 -4.58
CA ILE A 127 -4.60 3.00 -3.94
C ILE A 127 -5.58 4.10 -4.32
N LYS A 128 -6.00 4.19 -5.59
CA LYS A 128 -7.04 5.16 -6.00
C LYS A 128 -8.31 5.02 -5.17
N GLN A 129 -8.77 3.78 -4.94
CA GLN A 129 -9.92 3.53 -4.07
C GLN A 129 -9.62 4.00 -2.64
N SER A 130 -8.48 3.59 -2.07
CA SER A 130 -8.08 4.00 -0.72
C SER A 130 -8.02 5.51 -0.55
N VAL A 131 -7.49 6.25 -1.53
CA VAL A 131 -7.43 7.72 -1.53
C VAL A 131 -8.81 8.35 -1.43
N VAL A 132 -9.80 7.84 -2.17
CA VAL A 132 -11.18 8.35 -2.13
C VAL A 132 -11.82 8.12 -0.77
N GLU A 133 -11.71 6.91 -0.22
CA GLU A 133 -12.28 6.56 1.09
C GLU A 133 -11.62 7.35 2.23
N VAL A 134 -10.28 7.47 2.19
CA VAL A 134 -9.51 8.24 3.17
C VAL A 134 -9.82 9.73 3.09
N ALA A 135 -10.00 10.29 1.88
CA ALA A 135 -10.41 11.67 1.69
C ALA A 135 -11.80 11.94 2.26
N ALA A 136 -12.78 11.08 1.98
CA ALA A 136 -14.13 11.17 2.52
C ALA A 136 -14.13 11.11 4.06
N ALA A 137 -13.34 10.21 4.65
CA ALA A 137 -13.20 10.11 6.10
C ALA A 137 -12.50 11.33 6.74
N HIS A 138 -11.58 11.98 6.01
CA HIS A 138 -10.88 13.18 6.45
C HIS A 138 -11.83 14.40 6.49
N GLU A 139 -12.67 14.57 5.47
CA GLU A 139 -13.70 15.61 5.45
C GLU A 139 -14.75 15.39 6.54
N GLY A 140 -15.18 14.13 6.75
CA GLY A 140 -16.10 13.77 7.82
C GLY A 140 -15.61 14.17 9.22
N LYS A 141 -14.31 14.06 9.51
CA LYS A 141 -13.74 14.49 10.80
C LYS A 141 -13.71 16.01 10.99
N HIS A 142 -13.57 16.78 9.91
CA HIS A 142 -13.58 18.24 9.99
C HIS A 142 -14.96 18.81 10.35
N ILE A 143 -16.04 18.12 10.00
CA ILE A 143 -17.41 18.57 10.26
C ILE A 143 -17.81 18.33 11.74
N VAL A 144 -17.29 17.27 12.36
CA VAL A 144 -17.65 16.91 13.75
C VAL A 144 -16.92 17.76 14.81
N GLN A 145 -15.84 18.44 14.46
CA GLN A 145 -15.11 19.33 15.39
C GLN A 145 -15.72 20.74 15.51
N HIS A 146 -16.81 21.04 14.79
CA HIS A 146 -17.47 22.34 14.79
C HIS A 146 -18.92 22.31 15.32
N VAL A 147 -19.33 21.26 16.05
CA VAL A 147 -20.64 21.18 16.74
C VAL A 147 -20.43 21.19 18.24
#